data_AF-A0A847JV09-F1
#
_entry.id   AF-A0A847JV09-F1
#
_cell.length_a   1.000
_cell.length_b   1.000
_cell.length_c   1.000
_cell.angle_alpha   90.00
_cell.angle_beta   90.00
_cell.angle_gamma   90.00
#
_symmetry.space_group_name_H-M   'P 1'
#
loop_
_entity.id
_entity.type
_entity.pdbx_description
1 polymer ?
#
loop_
_entity_poly.entity_id
_entity_poly.type
_entity_poly.pdbx_seq_one_letter_code
_entity_poly.pdbx_strand_id
1 'polypeptide(L)' 'PHGVVMAWMRDCLANWKEAGWGWALWNLRGSFGVLDSERADVRYEDWRGHKLDRAMLELLKAS' A
#
# COMPACT_ATOMS: atom_id res chain seq x y z
N PRO A 1 4.41 12.24 2.31
CA PRO A 1 4.17 11.63 3.64
C PRO A 1 3.25 10.41 3.55
N HIS A 2 3.56 9.34 4.27
CA HIS A 2 2.86 8.06 4.24
C HIS A 2 1.37 8.20 4.60
N GLY A 3 1.02 8.99 5.62
CA GLY A 3 -0.37 9.22 6.00
C GLY A 3 -1.24 9.80 4.87
N VAL A 4 -0.66 10.67 4.04
CA VAL A 4 -1.35 11.23 2.86
C VAL A 4 -1.56 10.16 1.78
N VAL A 5 -0.56 9.31 1.55
CA VAL A 5 -0.66 8.18 0.60
C VAL A 5 -1.75 7.21 1.04
N MET A 6 -1.85 6.90 2.33
CA MET A 6 -2.87 6.01 2.88
C MET A 6 -4.29 6.56 2.74
N ALA A 7 -4.47 7.87 2.95
CA ALA A 7 -5.77 8.53 2.75
C ALA A 7 -6.17 8.49 1.27
N TRP A 8 -5.27 8.93 0.38
CA TRP A 8 -5.48 8.92 -1.07
C TRP A 8 -5.78 7.51 -1.61
N MET A 9 -5.00 6.51 -1.20
CA MET A 9 -5.18 5.12 -1.66
C MET A 9 -6.53 4.57 -1.20
N ARG A 10 -6.99 4.90 0.01
CA ARG A 10 -8.32 4.47 0.50
C ARG A 10 -9.44 5.01 -0.38
N ASP A 11 -9.39 6.29 -0.73
CA ASP A 11 -10.42 6.91 -1.57
C ASP A 11 -10.41 6.33 -2.99
N CYS A 12 -9.22 6.13 -3.57
CA CYS A 12 -9.10 5.49 -4.88
C CYS A 12 -9.67 4.06 -4.89
N LEU A 13 -9.29 3.22 -3.91
CA LEU A 13 -9.77 1.84 -3.81
C LEU A 13 -11.28 1.78 -3.62
N ALA A 14 -11.86 2.67 -2.80
CA ALA A 14 -13.30 2.76 -2.62
C ALA A 14 -14.03 3.11 -3.93
N ASN A 15 -13.54 4.09 -4.67
CA ASN A 15 -14.12 4.50 -5.95
C ASN A 15 -14.01 3.38 -7.01
N TRP A 16 -12.87 2.69 -7.08
CA TRP A 16 -12.69 1.58 -8.02
C TRP A 16 -13.59 0.40 -7.68
N LYS A 17 -13.78 0.11 -6.39
CA LYS A 17 -14.73 -0.91 -5.94
C LYS A 17 -16.16 -0.55 -6.35
N GLU A 18 -16.59 0.69 -6.12
CA GLU A 18 -17.91 1.18 -6.51
C GLU A 18 -18.13 1.07 -8.03
N ALA A 19 -17.09 1.34 -8.82
CA ALA A 19 -17.12 1.21 -10.28
C ALA A 19 -16.99 -0.25 -10.80
N GLY A 20 -16.73 -1.23 -9.92
CA GLY A 20 -16.49 -2.62 -10.31
C GLY A 20 -15.16 -2.85 -11.06
N TRP A 21 -14.16 -2.00 -10.83
CA TRP A 21 -12.87 -2.05 -11.52
C TRP A 21 -11.82 -2.86 -10.75
N GLY A 22 -11.07 -3.68 -11.49
CA GLY A 22 -9.84 -4.28 -10.99
C GLY A 22 -8.70 -3.27 -10.94
N TRP A 23 -7.71 -3.53 -10.09
CA TRP A 23 -6.52 -2.69 -9.94
C TRP A 23 -5.28 -3.55 -9.68
N ALA A 24 -4.10 -2.97 -9.92
CA ALA A 24 -2.82 -3.57 -9.59
C ALA A 24 -1.86 -2.48 -9.11
N LEU A 25 -1.06 -2.78 -8.08
CA LEU A 25 0.05 -1.90 -7.72
C LEU A 25 1.11 -1.89 -8.81
N TRP A 26 1.77 -0.75 -8.97
CA TRP A 26 2.91 -0.62 -9.89
C TRP A 26 4.08 -1.52 -9.49
N ASN A 27 4.31 -1.70 -8.19
CA ASN A 27 5.35 -2.57 -7.67
C ASN A 27 4.80 -3.46 -6.56
N LEU A 28 5.30 -4.69 -6.47
CA LEU A 28 5.21 -5.47 -5.23
C LEU A 28 6.33 -5.05 -4.26
N ARG A 29 7.56 -5.00 -4.78
CA ARG A 29 8.77 -4.51 -4.11
C ARG A 29 9.28 -3.24 -4.78
N GLY A 30 9.62 -2.22 -4.01
CA GLY A 30 10.10 -0.93 -4.52
C GLY A 30 9.21 0.23 -4.06
N SER A 31 9.54 1.44 -4.51
CA SER A 31 8.99 2.69 -3.96
C SER A 31 7.45 2.82 -4.00
N PHE A 32 6.79 2.15 -4.94
CA PHE A 32 5.32 2.11 -5.05
C PHE A 32 4.68 0.84 -4.49
N GLY A 33 5.47 -0.06 -3.91
CA GLY A 33 5.02 -1.33 -3.38
C GLY A 33 4.86 -1.35 -1.86
N VAL A 34 4.36 -2.48 -1.37
CA VAL A 34 4.19 -2.77 0.07
C VAL A 34 5.47 -3.30 0.71
N LEU A 35 6.43 -3.78 -0.09
CA LEU A 35 7.70 -4.30 0.38
C LEU A 35 8.84 -3.39 -0.07
N ASP A 36 9.80 -3.15 0.82
CA ASP A 36 11.05 -2.42 0.55
C ASP A 36 10.82 -1.09 -0.17
N SER A 37 9.82 -0.32 0.28
CA SER A 37 9.42 0.93 -0.37
C SER A 37 10.26 2.15 0.04
N GLU A 38 11.18 1.96 1.00
CA GLU A 38 12.17 2.95 1.44
C GLU A 38 11.60 4.30 1.93
N ARG A 39 10.30 4.36 2.21
CA ARG A 39 9.67 5.52 2.84
C ARG A 39 10.25 5.74 4.24
N ALA A 40 10.71 6.96 4.51
CA ALA A 40 11.35 7.31 5.79
C ALA A 40 10.36 7.42 6.97
N ASP A 41 9.07 7.57 6.69
CA ASP A 41 7.99 7.80 7.67
C ASP A 41 7.06 6.58 7.84
N VAL A 42 7.54 5.39 7.46
CA VAL A 42 6.84 4.11 7.65
C VAL A 42 7.51 3.29 8.73
N ARG A 43 6.71 2.75 9.65
CA ARG A 43 7.13 1.71 10.57
C ARG A 43 6.99 0.35 9.90
N TYR A 44 8.10 -0.18 9.39
CA TYR A 44 8.12 -1.48 8.75
C TYR A 44 8.09 -2.64 9.75
N GLU A 45 7.48 -3.73 9.33
CA GLU A 45 7.59 -5.07 9.91
C GLU A 45 8.71 -5.84 9.19
N ASP A 46 9.59 -6.53 9.92
CA ASP A 46 10.49 -7.51 9.29
C ASP A 46 9.67 -8.73 8.90
N TRP A 47 9.59 -8.99 7.60
CA TRP A 47 8.83 -10.11 7.07
C TRP A 47 9.66 -10.84 6.02
N ARG A 48 10.13 -12.04 6.38
CA ARG A 48 10.91 -12.93 5.48
C ARG A 48 12.13 -12.23 4.86
N GLY A 49 12.81 -11.36 5.62
CA GLY A 49 13.98 -10.62 5.17
C GLY A 49 13.67 -9.35 4.38
N HIS A 50 12.41 -8.91 4.37
CA HIS A 50 11.96 -7.69 3.70
C HIS A 50 11.28 -6.73 4.66
N LYS A 51 11.31 -5.44 4.33
CA LYS A 51 10.62 -4.38 5.08
C LYS A 51 9.19 -4.27 4.57
N LEU A 52 8.25 -4.81 5.34
CA LEU A 52 6.83 -4.80 5.00
C LEU A 52 6.09 -3.59 5.59
N ASP A 53 5.43 -2.84 4.73
CA ASP A 53 4.42 -1.86 5.10
C ASP A 53 3.09 -2.58 5.42
N ARG A 54 2.94 -2.98 6.68
CA ARG A 54 1.73 -3.67 7.17
C ARG A 54 0.47 -2.84 6.96
N ALA A 55 0.55 -1.52 7.13
CA ALA A 55 -0.61 -0.65 7.03
C ALA A 55 -1.13 -0.60 5.59
N MET A 56 -0.23 -0.44 4.61
CA MET A 56 -0.60 -0.47 3.19
C MET A 56 -1.12 -1.85 2.78
N LEU A 57 -0.49 -2.94 3.23
CA LEU A 57 -0.95 -4.29 2.92
C LEU A 57 -2.37 -4.56 3.43
N GLU A 58 -2.72 -4.19 4.66
CA GLU A 58 -4.08 -4.40 5.17
C GLU A 58 -5.11 -3.52 4.46
N LEU A 59 -4.74 -2.31 4.03
CA LEU A 59 -5.62 -1.46 3.22
C LEU A 59 -5.96 -2.14 1.88
N LEU A 60 -4.96 -2.69 1.19
CA LEU A 60 -5.14 -3.38 -0.09
C LEU A 60 -5.99 -4.66 0.03
N LYS A 61 -5.90 -5.39 1.15
CA LYS A 61 -6.73 -6.58 1.39
C LYS A 61 -8.19 -6.24 1.70
N ALA A 62 -8.46 -5.03 2.18
CA ALA A 62 -9.80 -4.57 2.55
C ALA A 62 -10.58 -3.95 1.38
N SER A 63 -9.92 -3.70 0.24
CA SER A 63 -10.52 -3.10 -0.95
C SER A 63 -11.64 -3.94 -1.53
#